data_AF-A0A4Q3EK43-F1
#
_entry.id   AF-A0A4Q3EK43-F1
#
_cell.length_a   1.000
_cell.length_b   1.000
_cell.length_c   1.000
_cell.angle_alpha   90.00
_cell.angle_beta   90.00
_cell.angle_gamma   90.00
#
_symmetry.space_group_name_H-M   'P 1'
#
loop_
_entity.id
_entity.type
_entity.pdbx_description
1 polymer ?
#
loop_
_entity_poly.entity_id
_entity_poly.type
_entity_poly.pdbx_seq_one_letter_code
_entity_poly.pdbx_strand_id
1 'polypeptide(L)'
;MKKLYKLKFLLAALPVLLWASCRVDKVVPPKEPTKDIAGSWGVVKATRNGVDLTTTFDFSTFRVNFGADGKYTLVNRVPFLVAKDGSYETDDPLYPFQITLSPGTSPTVVTGFEYPLVNGKRQIKLIFNVGCNINSYTYTLQKDK
;
A
#
# COMPACT_ATOMS: atom_id res chain seq x y z
N MET A 1 2.54 29.38 -66.29
CA MET A 1 3.60 29.65 -65.30
C MET A 1 3.11 29.74 -63.84
N LYS A 2 2.00 30.44 -63.53
CA LYS A 2 1.48 30.59 -62.15
C LYS A 2 1.09 29.27 -61.43
N LYS A 3 0.63 28.24 -62.15
CA LYS A 3 0.27 26.91 -61.57
C LYS A 3 1.48 26.10 -61.08
N LEU A 4 2.63 26.17 -61.76
CA LEU A 4 3.86 25.50 -61.32
C LEU A 4 4.44 26.12 -60.04
N TYR A 5 4.28 27.44 -59.86
CA TYR A 5 4.76 28.14 -58.67
C TYR A 5 3.95 27.74 -57.42
N LYS A 6 2.62 27.62 -57.56
CA LYS A 6 1.74 27.11 -56.48
C LYS A 6 2.03 25.67 -56.09
N LEU A 7 2.36 24.80 -57.05
CA LEU A 7 2.69 23.39 -56.79
C LEU A 7 4.03 23.23 -56.05
N LYS A 8 5.04 24.03 -56.42
CA LYS A 8 6.34 24.05 -55.71
C LYS A 8 6.22 24.57 -54.28
N PHE A 9 5.36 25.56 -54.05
CA PHE A 9 5.08 26.07 -52.70
C PHE A 9 4.38 25.02 -51.83
N LEU A 10 3.46 24.24 -52.39
CA LEU A 10 2.77 23.16 -51.69
C LEU A 10 3.73 22.00 -51.33
N LEU A 11 4.64 21.64 -52.24
CA LEU A 11 5.64 20.59 -52.01
C LEU A 11 6.65 20.98 -50.92
N ALA A 12 7.00 22.26 -50.83
CA ALA A 12 7.92 22.78 -49.82
C ALA A 12 7.28 22.91 -48.42
N ALA A 13 5.95 23.08 -48.34
CA ALA A 13 5.23 23.19 -47.06
C ALA A 13 4.99 21.84 -46.39
N LEU A 14 4.91 20.75 -47.17
CA LEU A 14 4.64 19.39 -46.68
C LEU A 14 5.66 18.87 -45.64
N PRO A 15 6.99 19.01 -45.83
CA PRO A 15 7.96 18.56 -44.83
C PRO A 15 7.91 19.38 -43.53
N VAL A 16 7.54 20.66 -43.59
CA VAL A 16 7.42 21.52 -42.39
C VAL A 16 6.25 21.07 -41.51
N LEU A 17 5.13 20.66 -42.12
CA LEU A 17 3.97 20.12 -41.42
C LEU A 17 4.25 18.76 -40.77
N LEU A 18 5.07 17.92 -41.42
CA LEU A 18 5.50 16.63 -40.86
C LEU A 18 6.40 16.80 -39.62
N TRP A 19 7.24 17.85 -39.59
CA TRP A 19 8.07 18.16 -38.42
C TRP A 19 7.24 18.73 -37.26
N ALA A 20 6.21 19.54 -37.55
CA ALA A 20 5.30 20.08 -36.53
C ALA A 20 4.39 19.01 -35.88
N SER A 21 4.21 17.85 -36.54
CA SER A 21 3.39 16.74 -36.03
C SER A 21 4.08 15.94 -34.91
N CYS A 22 5.38 16.12 -34.68
CA CYS A 22 6.12 15.38 -33.66
C CYS A 22 6.06 16.10 -32.31
N ARG A 23 4.86 16.23 -31.73
CA ARG A 23 4.70 16.62 -30.33
C ARG A 23 4.72 15.37 -29.47
N VAL A 24 5.78 15.21 -28.69
CA VAL A 24 5.83 14.19 -27.64
C VAL A 24 5.05 14.72 -26.45
N ASP A 25 3.85 14.22 -26.25
CA ASP A 25 3.09 14.48 -25.04
C ASP A 25 3.81 13.81 -23.87
N LYS A 26 4.36 14.62 -22.97
CA LYS A 26 4.91 14.13 -21.71
C LYS A 26 3.74 13.73 -20.83
N VAL A 27 3.45 12.44 -20.76
CA VAL A 27 2.53 11.90 -19.75
C VAL A 27 3.23 12.01 -18.41
N VAL A 28 2.96 13.09 -17.67
CA VAL A 28 3.40 13.21 -16.28
C VAL A 28 2.55 12.22 -15.48
N PRO A 29 3.14 11.19 -14.86
CA PRO A 29 2.37 10.28 -14.04
C PRO A 29 1.70 11.07 -12.91
N PRO A 30 0.43 10.80 -12.59
CA PRO A 30 -0.24 11.48 -11.49
C PRO A 30 0.56 11.25 -10.20
N LYS A 31 0.74 12.32 -9.42
CA LYS A 31 1.42 12.24 -8.12
C LYS A 31 0.62 11.29 -7.22
N GLU A 32 1.26 10.22 -6.78
CA GLU A 32 0.65 9.27 -5.86
C GLU A 32 0.37 9.97 -4.52
N PRO A 33 -0.82 9.80 -3.92
CA PRO A 33 -1.09 10.32 -2.59
C PRO A 33 -0.38 9.45 -1.53
N THR A 34 -0.04 10.09 -0.42
CA THR A 34 0.37 9.40 0.81
C THR A 34 -0.68 8.35 1.20
N LYS A 35 -0.23 7.16 1.59
CA LYS A 35 -1.15 6.10 2.03
C LYS A 35 -1.73 6.45 3.40
N ASP A 36 -3.05 6.65 3.44
CA ASP A 36 -3.77 6.78 4.70
C ASP A 36 -4.03 5.40 5.31
N ILE A 37 -3.27 5.06 6.35
CA ILE A 37 -3.45 3.82 7.11
C ILE A 37 -4.28 4.02 8.39
N ALA A 38 -4.63 5.27 8.73
CA ALA A 38 -5.36 5.56 9.95
C ALA A 38 -6.76 4.93 9.91
N GLY A 39 -7.21 4.42 11.06
CA GLY A 39 -8.52 3.78 11.22
C GLY A 39 -8.47 2.52 12.07
N SER A 40 -9.63 1.88 12.23
CA SER A 40 -9.80 0.60 12.92
C SER A 40 -9.72 -0.55 11.92
N TRP A 41 -8.94 -1.58 12.25
CA TRP A 41 -8.66 -2.70 11.36
C TRP A 41 -8.89 -4.03 12.08
N GLY A 42 -9.75 -4.87 11.50
CA GLY A 42 -10.05 -6.22 12.00
C GLY A 42 -9.44 -7.31 11.13
N VAL A 43 -9.06 -8.44 11.72
CA VAL A 43 -8.51 -9.59 10.98
C VAL A 43 -9.63 -10.29 10.22
N VAL A 44 -9.47 -10.41 8.90
CA VAL A 44 -10.37 -11.16 8.02
C VAL A 44 -9.77 -12.49 7.57
N LYS A 45 -8.45 -12.64 7.67
CA LYS A 45 -7.75 -13.89 7.41
C LYS A 45 -6.47 -13.97 8.23
N ALA A 46 -6.19 -15.14 8.81
CA ALA A 46 -4.95 -15.42 9.51
C ALA A 46 -4.39 -16.76 9.04
N THR A 47 -3.10 -16.82 8.70
CA THR A 47 -2.44 -18.08 8.33
C THR A 47 -1.13 -18.26 9.08
N ARG A 48 -0.75 -19.51 9.37
CA ARG A 48 0.57 -19.90 9.89
C ARG A 48 1.22 -20.91 8.95
N ASN A 49 2.37 -20.57 8.37
CA ASN A 49 3.05 -21.37 7.35
C ASN A 49 2.11 -21.78 6.20
N GLY A 50 1.21 -20.88 5.80
CA GLY A 50 0.19 -21.12 4.78
C GLY A 50 -1.06 -21.87 5.25
N VAL A 51 -1.07 -22.45 6.45
CA VAL A 51 -2.27 -23.10 7.03
C VAL A 51 -3.22 -22.05 7.57
N ASP A 52 -4.49 -22.11 7.17
CA ASP A 52 -5.52 -21.18 7.61
C ASP A 52 -5.88 -21.40 9.09
N LEU A 53 -5.82 -20.32 9.87
CA LEU A 53 -6.16 -20.27 11.29
C LEU A 53 -7.47 -19.51 11.56
N THR A 54 -8.08 -18.93 10.53
CA THR A 54 -9.20 -17.99 10.64
C THR A 54 -10.42 -18.60 11.32
N THR A 55 -10.64 -19.91 11.15
CA THR A 55 -11.74 -20.65 11.79
C THR A 55 -11.34 -21.30 13.11
N THR A 56 -10.04 -21.36 13.41
CA THR A 56 -9.51 -22.00 14.63
C THR A 56 -9.52 -21.05 15.82
N PHE A 57 -9.39 -19.74 15.57
CA PHE A 57 -9.39 -18.70 16.60
C PHE A 57 -10.47 -17.67 16.31
N ASP A 58 -11.06 -17.13 17.37
CA ASP A 58 -11.99 -16.01 17.25
C ASP A 58 -11.24 -14.68 17.15
N PHE A 59 -11.22 -14.10 15.96
CA PHE A 59 -10.67 -12.77 15.68
C PHE A 59 -11.73 -11.67 15.60
N SER A 60 -13.01 -12.01 15.77
CA SER A 60 -14.13 -11.11 15.46
C SER A 60 -14.09 -9.80 16.24
N THR A 61 -13.58 -9.85 17.48
CA THR A 61 -13.51 -8.72 18.40
C THR A 61 -12.17 -7.99 18.41
N PHE A 62 -11.11 -8.59 17.84
CA PHE A 62 -9.77 -8.00 17.82
C PHE A 62 -9.72 -6.79 16.88
N ARG A 63 -9.11 -5.69 17.32
CA ARG A 63 -8.80 -4.54 16.47
C ARG A 63 -7.40 -4.02 16.72
N VAL A 64 -6.76 -3.55 15.65
CA VAL A 64 -5.66 -2.58 15.72
C VAL A 64 -6.16 -1.25 15.18
N ASN A 65 -6.05 -0.20 15.99
CA ASN A 65 -6.43 1.14 15.59
C ASN A 65 -5.16 1.92 15.30
N PHE A 66 -4.99 2.41 14.08
CA PHE A 66 -3.91 3.34 13.73
C PHE A 66 -4.45 4.78 13.78
N GLY A 67 -3.83 5.62 14.59
CA GLY A 67 -4.13 7.04 14.71
C GLY A 67 -3.31 7.88 13.74
N ALA A 68 -3.88 8.96 13.22
CA ALA A 68 -3.16 9.88 12.33
C ALA A 68 -1.97 10.59 13.00
N ASP A 69 -1.83 10.49 14.32
CA ASP A 69 -0.71 10.97 15.13
C ASP A 69 0.48 9.98 15.19
N GLY A 70 0.43 8.89 14.42
CA GLY A 70 1.47 7.87 14.40
C GLY A 70 1.42 6.92 15.61
N LYS A 71 0.30 6.87 16.34
CA LYS A 71 0.09 5.93 17.45
C LYS A 71 -0.84 4.80 17.07
N TYR A 72 -0.70 3.66 17.73
CA TYR A 72 -1.66 2.57 17.59
C TYR A 72 -2.13 2.02 18.94
N THR A 73 -3.35 1.48 18.95
CA THR A 73 -3.91 0.75 20.10
C THR A 73 -4.42 -0.62 19.69
N LEU A 74 -4.37 -1.57 20.62
CA LEU A 74 -4.87 -2.93 20.46
C LEU A 74 -6.12 -3.16 21.30
N VAL A 75 -7.17 -3.71 20.69
CA VAL A 75 -8.44 -4.06 21.34
C VAL A 75 -8.63 -5.57 21.27
N ASN A 76 -9.07 -6.19 22.38
CA ASN A 76 -9.35 -7.64 22.51
C ASN A 76 -8.20 -8.52 22.01
N ARG A 77 -7.09 -8.52 22.78
CA ARG A 77 -5.80 -9.08 22.40
C ARG A 77 -5.88 -10.54 21.94
N VAL A 78 -5.29 -10.80 20.78
CA VAL A 78 -4.95 -12.12 20.24
C VAL A 78 -3.42 -12.20 20.06
N PRO A 79 -2.83 -13.37 19.78
CA PRO A 79 -1.44 -13.43 19.34
C PRO A 79 -1.22 -12.50 18.14
N PHE A 80 -0.41 -11.45 18.35
CA PHE A 80 -0.13 -10.39 17.39
C PHE A 80 1.35 -10.00 17.50
N LEU A 81 1.87 -9.26 16.51
CA LEU A 81 3.30 -8.94 16.45
C LEU A 81 3.82 -8.12 17.64
N VAL A 82 2.95 -7.36 18.31
CA VAL A 82 3.25 -6.58 19.51
C VAL A 82 2.16 -6.81 20.55
N ALA A 83 2.55 -6.78 21.84
CA ALA A 83 1.65 -7.12 22.94
C ALA A 83 0.98 -5.89 23.60
N LYS A 84 1.44 -4.69 23.28
CA LYS A 84 1.01 -3.42 23.89
C LYS A 84 0.86 -2.34 22.82
N ASP A 85 0.16 -1.30 23.19
CA ASP A 85 0.00 -0.08 22.39
C ASP A 85 1.35 0.64 22.21
N GLY A 86 1.44 1.50 21.20
CA GLY A 86 2.70 2.15 20.89
C GLY A 86 2.62 3.15 19.74
N SER A 87 3.76 3.41 19.11
CA SER A 87 3.85 4.19 17.88
C SER A 87 4.11 3.31 16.67
N TYR A 88 3.68 3.76 15.50
CA TYR A 88 3.96 3.11 14.24
C TYR A 88 4.60 4.08 13.24
N GLU A 89 5.35 3.51 12.31
CA GLU A 89 5.93 4.24 11.18
C GLU A 89 6.04 3.29 9.98
N THR A 90 5.81 3.81 8.77
CA THR A 90 6.08 3.08 7.52
C THR A 90 7.41 3.52 6.93
N ASP A 91 8.11 2.61 6.25
CA ASP A 91 9.39 2.90 5.60
C ASP A 91 9.31 3.95 4.49
N ASP A 92 8.18 4.01 3.76
CA ASP A 92 7.89 5.03 2.77
C ASP A 92 6.42 5.48 2.85
N PRO A 93 6.12 6.80 2.87
CA PRO A 93 4.74 7.29 2.98
C PRO A 93 3.88 7.07 1.72
N LEU A 94 4.49 6.89 0.54
CA LEU A 94 3.81 6.65 -0.74
C LEU A 94 3.80 5.17 -1.11
N TYR A 95 4.90 4.45 -0.88
CA TYR A 95 5.11 3.06 -1.28
C TYR A 95 5.62 2.19 -0.14
N PRO A 96 4.84 2.06 0.95
CA PRO A 96 5.28 1.31 2.12
C PRO A 96 5.42 -0.17 1.82
N PHE A 97 6.58 -0.75 2.16
CA PHE A 97 6.83 -2.19 2.14
C PHE A 97 7.05 -2.76 3.53
N GLN A 98 7.31 -1.88 4.51
CA GLN A 98 7.51 -2.27 5.90
C GLN A 98 6.75 -1.33 6.83
N ILE A 99 6.28 -1.89 7.94
CA ILE A 99 5.77 -1.13 9.07
C ILE A 99 6.57 -1.48 10.32
N THR A 100 6.96 -0.45 11.06
CA THR A 100 7.66 -0.51 12.33
C THR A 100 6.66 -0.24 13.44
N LEU A 101 6.49 -1.17 14.38
CA LEU A 101 5.67 -0.97 15.60
C LEU A 101 6.58 -0.91 16.84
N SER A 102 6.43 0.17 17.60
CA SER A 102 7.25 0.48 18.78
C SER A 102 6.39 0.57 20.06
N PRO A 103 6.22 -0.54 20.80
CA PRO A 103 5.37 -0.60 22.01
C PRO A 103 5.99 0.04 23.27
N GLY A 104 7.13 0.74 23.14
CA GLY A 104 7.85 1.48 24.20
C GLY A 104 8.52 0.61 25.27
N THR A 105 7.80 -0.34 25.85
CA THR A 105 8.26 -1.25 26.93
C THR A 105 8.65 -2.64 26.43
N SER A 106 8.65 -2.85 25.11
CA SER A 106 9.03 -4.10 24.47
C SER A 106 9.78 -3.80 23.16
N PRO A 107 10.54 -4.76 22.62
CA PRO A 107 11.30 -4.53 21.39
C PRO A 107 10.41 -4.03 20.25
N THR A 108 10.95 -3.07 19.50
CA THR A 108 10.36 -2.64 18.24
C THR A 108 10.36 -3.80 17.24
N VAL A 109 9.25 -3.93 16.52
CA VAL A 109 9.07 -4.97 15.49
C VAL A 109 8.96 -4.31 14.12
N VAL A 110 9.76 -4.79 13.17
CA VAL A 110 9.67 -4.42 11.77
C VAL A 110 9.12 -5.61 11.00
N THR A 111 8.06 -5.40 10.22
CA THR A 111 7.36 -6.47 9.51
C THR A 111 7.00 -6.04 8.09
N GLY A 112 6.97 -7.01 7.18
CA GLY A 112 6.48 -6.80 5.83
C GLY A 112 5.04 -6.29 5.85
N PHE A 113 4.79 -5.26 5.05
CA PHE A 113 3.53 -4.54 4.96
C PHE A 113 3.07 -4.51 3.50
N GLU A 114 1.84 -4.94 3.25
CA GLU A 114 1.18 -4.75 1.96
C GLU A 114 -0.13 -4.01 2.16
N TYR A 115 -0.44 -3.05 1.28
CA TYR A 115 -1.66 -2.23 1.34
C TYR A 115 -2.57 -2.36 0.10
N PRO A 116 -3.03 -3.58 -0.24
CA PRO A 116 -3.82 -3.80 -1.44
C PRO A 116 -5.26 -3.28 -1.32
N LEU A 117 -5.89 -3.09 -2.48
CA LEU A 117 -7.34 -2.92 -2.61
C LEU A 117 -7.94 -4.25 -3.10
N VAL A 118 -8.76 -4.90 -2.28
CA VAL A 118 -9.42 -6.17 -2.61
C VAL A 118 -10.92 -5.97 -2.55
N ASN A 119 -11.62 -6.22 -3.65
CA ASN A 119 -13.08 -6.03 -3.75
C ASN A 119 -13.56 -4.64 -3.29
N GLY A 120 -12.80 -3.59 -3.65
CA GLY A 120 -13.11 -2.20 -3.29
C GLY A 120 -12.84 -1.84 -1.83
N LYS A 121 -12.27 -2.74 -1.03
CA LYS A 121 -11.91 -2.49 0.38
C LYS A 121 -10.41 -2.48 0.57
N ARG A 122 -9.92 -1.52 1.36
CA ARG A 122 -8.52 -1.48 1.76
C ARG A 122 -8.24 -2.62 2.73
N GLN A 123 -7.11 -3.28 2.50
CA GLN A 123 -6.60 -4.31 3.39
C GLN A 123 -5.15 -3.97 3.77
N ILE A 124 -4.75 -4.40 4.94
CA ILE A 124 -3.36 -4.43 5.40
C ILE A 124 -2.98 -5.89 5.54
N LYS A 125 -1.87 -6.31 4.93
CA LYS A 125 -1.30 -7.62 5.16
C LYS A 125 0.01 -7.46 5.92
N LEU A 126 0.10 -8.14 7.06
CA LEU A 126 1.27 -8.14 7.94
C LEU A 126 1.89 -9.53 7.94
N ILE A 127 3.21 -9.60 7.74
CA ILE A 127 3.96 -10.86 7.66
C ILE A 127 5.03 -10.88 8.73
N PHE A 128 4.83 -11.68 9.78
CA PHE A 128 5.68 -11.66 10.96
C PHE A 128 5.92 -13.06 11.52
N ASN A 129 7.03 -13.19 12.24
CA ASN A 129 7.35 -14.40 13.00
C ASN A 129 7.17 -14.06 14.48
N VAL A 130 6.48 -14.92 15.23
CA VAL A 130 6.37 -14.78 16.69
C VAL A 130 7.22 -15.86 17.34
N GLY A 131 8.23 -15.46 18.12
CA GLY A 131 9.13 -16.38 18.82
C GLY A 131 10.21 -16.98 17.90
N CYS A 132 10.30 -18.32 17.86
CA CYS A 132 11.31 -19.01 17.04
C CYS A 132 11.00 -18.86 15.54
N ASN A 133 12.05 -18.69 14.72
CA ASN A 133 12.01 -18.44 13.27
C ASN A 133 11.45 -19.59 12.40
N ILE A 134 10.67 -20.51 12.99
CA ILE A 134 10.10 -21.69 12.33
C ILE A 134 8.69 -21.39 11.80
N ASN A 135 7.98 -20.43 12.42
CA ASN A 135 6.60 -20.12 12.08
C ASN A 135 6.48 -18.69 11.53
N SER A 136 6.01 -18.60 10.29
CA SER A 136 5.61 -17.36 9.65
C SER A 136 4.09 -17.20 9.72
N TYR A 137 3.66 -16.08 10.28
CA TYR A 137 2.26 -15.69 10.36
C TYR A 137 1.97 -14.62 9.32
N THR A 138 0.80 -14.72 8.69
CA THR A 138 0.28 -13.69 7.80
C THR A 138 -1.12 -13.32 8.23
N TYR A 139 -1.30 -12.09 8.69
CA TYR A 139 -2.61 -11.55 9.04
C TYR A 139 -3.05 -10.58 7.96
N THR A 140 -4.23 -10.82 7.39
CA THR A 140 -4.92 -9.89 6.50
C THR A 140 -5.98 -9.16 7.31
N LEU A 141 -5.79 -7.87 7.44
CA LEU A 141 -6.66 -6.95 8.13
C LEU A 141 -7.50 -6.20 7.10
N GLN A 142 -8.74 -5.87 7.44
CA GLN A 142 -9.59 -5.00 6.64
C GLN A 142 -10.05 -3.83 7.51
N LYS A 143 -10.12 -2.64 6.91
CA LYS A 143 -10.64 -1.45 7.59
C LYS A 143 -12.10 -1.70 7.96
N ASP A 144 -12.48 -1.36 9.18
CA ASP A 144 -13.89 -1.28 9.55
C ASP A 144 -14.58 -0.19 8.70
N LYS A 145 -15.91 -0.31 8.56
CA LYS A 145 -16.72 0.65 7.82
C LYS A 145 -16.84 1.98 8.55
#